data_AF-A0A519GXQ7-F1
#
_entry.id   AF-A0A519GXQ7-F1
#
_cell.length_a   1.000
_cell.length_b   1.000
_cell.length_c   1.000
_cell.angle_alpha   90.00
_cell.angle_beta   90.00
_cell.angle_gamma   90.00
#
_symmetry.space_group_name_H-M   'P 1'
#
loop_
_entity.id
_entity.type
_entity.pdbx_description
1 polymer ?
#
loop_
_entity_poly.entity_id
_entity_poly.type
_entity_poly.pdbx_seq_one_letter_code
_entity_poly.pdbx_strand_id
1 'polypeptide(L)' 'MEHVLPPLPYPMDALAPEYSKETLEYHYGKHHNAYVVNLNNLQKGTEFESMTLEEIIKKS' A
#
# COMPACT_ATOMS: atom_id res chain seq x y z
N MET A 1 -8.95 -10.45 0.00
CA MET A 1 -7.83 -11.25 -0.53
C MET A 1 -6.57 -10.71 0.13
N GLU A 2 -5.51 -11.47 0.43
CA GLU A 2 -4.34 -10.84 1.05
C GLU A 2 -3.68 -9.85 0.06
N HIS A 3 -3.60 -8.57 0.46
CA HIS A 3 -3.00 -7.51 -0.36
C HIS A 3 -1.54 -7.34 0.01
N VAL A 4 -0.71 -7.07 -1.00
CA VAL A 4 0.74 -6.88 -0.84
C VAL A 4 1.14 -5.46 -1.23
N LEU A 5 2.15 -4.92 -0.55
CA LEU A 5 2.76 -3.65 -0.93
C LEU A 5 3.51 -3.87 -2.26
N PRO A 6 3.12 -3.17 -3.35
CA PRO A 6 3.80 -3.34 -4.64
C PRO A 6 5.24 -2.87 -4.54
N PRO A 7 6.23 -3.59 -5.08
CA PRO A 7 7.62 -3.10 -5.06
C PRO A 7 7.74 -1.78 -5.82
N LEU A 8 8.64 -0.90 -5.37
CA LEU A 8 8.99 0.29 -6.14
C LEU A 8 9.52 -0.12 -7.52
N PRO A 9 9.07 0.52 -8.61
CA PRO A 9 9.54 0.21 -9.96
C PRO A 9 10.91 0.83 -10.26
N TYR A 10 11.51 1.52 -9.30
CA TYR A 10 12.79 2.22 -9.39
C TYR A 10 13.50 2.21 -8.02
N PRO A 11 14.81 2.49 -7.98
CA PRO A 11 15.56 2.67 -6.72
C PRO A 11 14.96 3.76 -5.82
N MET A 12 15.12 3.64 -4.50
CA MET A 12 14.54 4.53 -3.48
C MET A 12 14.95 6.02 -3.63
N ASP A 13 16.04 6.31 -4.34
CA ASP A 13 16.60 7.64 -4.56
C ASP A 13 16.47 8.10 -6.03
N ALA A 14 15.79 7.34 -6.88
CA ALA A 14 15.71 7.61 -8.33
C ALA A 14 15.02 8.92 -8.71
N LEU A 15 14.33 9.56 -7.76
CA LEU A 15 13.59 10.81 -7.97
C LEU A 15 14.29 12.04 -7.38
N ALA A 16 15.51 11.89 -6.85
CA ALA A 16 16.26 13.03 -6.31
C ALA A 16 16.83 13.93 -7.42
N PRO A 17 16.91 15.26 -7.22
CA PRO A 17 16.56 16.00 -5.99
C PRO A 17 15.09 16.40 -5.85
N GLU A 18 14.26 16.21 -6.88
CA GLU A 18 12.85 16.63 -6.88
C GLU A 18 12.03 15.94 -5.78
N TYR A 19 12.42 14.71 -5.42
CA TYR A 19 11.86 13.95 -4.33
C TYR A 19 12.98 13.24 -3.56
N SER A 20 13.12 13.56 -2.28
CA SER A 20 14.21 13.01 -1.48
C SER A 20 14.01 11.52 -1.17
N LYS A 21 15.12 10.79 -0.99
CA LYS A 21 15.12 9.40 -0.52
C LYS A 21 14.35 9.25 0.79
N GLU A 22 14.57 10.15 1.76
CA GLU A 22 13.86 10.15 3.04
C GLU A 22 12.35 10.26 2.84
N THR A 23 11.91 11.13 1.93
CA THR A 23 10.48 11.27 1.62
C THR A 23 9.89 9.96 1.08
N LEU A 24 10.61 9.23 0.19
CA LEU A 24 10.16 7.91 -0.28
C LEU A 24 10.18 6.84 0.83
N GLU A 25 11.17 6.86 1.72
CA GLU A 25 11.22 5.94 2.86
C GLU A 25 10.00 6.09 3.79
N TYR A 26 9.56 7.31 4.05
CA TYR A 26 8.32 7.56 4.80
C TYR A 26 7.07 7.27 3.95
N HIS A 27 6.98 7.79 2.74
CA HIS A 27 5.78 7.65 1.91
C HIS A 27 5.49 6.19 1.54
N TYR A 28 6.47 5.51 0.92
CA TYR A 28 6.33 4.11 0.53
C TYR A 28 6.52 3.17 1.73
N GLY A 29 7.64 3.32 2.44
CA GLY A 29 8.06 2.37 3.48
C GLY A 29 7.25 2.44 4.78
N LYS A 30 6.61 3.58 5.09
CA LYS A 30 5.74 3.73 6.27
C LYS A 30 4.28 3.89 5.89
N HIS A 31 3.91 4.94 5.17
CA HIS A 31 2.50 5.28 4.93
C HIS A 31 1.79 4.24 4.05
N HIS A 32 2.32 3.94 2.86
CA HIS A 32 1.71 2.95 1.97
C HIS A 32 1.70 1.55 2.60
N ASN A 33 2.81 1.15 3.24
CA ASN A 33 2.86 -0.11 3.99
C ASN A 33 1.77 -0.19 5.08
N ALA A 34 1.57 0.89 5.85
CA ALA A 34 0.53 0.94 6.87
C ALA A 34 -0.89 0.81 6.28
N TYR A 35 -1.16 1.41 5.11
CA TYR A 35 -2.44 1.22 4.42
C TYR A 35 -2.69 -0.25 4.07
N VAL A 36 -1.70 -0.95 3.52
CA VAL A 36 -1.81 -2.37 3.17
C VAL A 36 -2.02 -3.25 4.41
N VAL A 37 -1.23 -3.04 5.46
CA VAL A 37 -1.35 -3.79 6.73
C VAL A 37 -2.72 -3.58 7.35
N ASN A 38 -3.21 -2.34 7.38
CA ASN A 38 -4.51 -2.02 7.96
C ASN A 38 -5.66 -2.60 7.14
N LEU A 39 -5.60 -2.55 5.81
CA LEU A 39 -6.59 -3.20 4.94
C LEU A 39 -6.67 -4.70 5.24
N ASN A 40 -5.53 -5.39 5.32
CA ASN A 40 -5.50 -6.81 5.63
C ASN A 40 -6.07 -7.14 7.02
N ASN A 41 -5.79 -6.32 8.02
CA ASN A 41 -6.35 -6.49 9.36
C ASN A 41 -7.87 -6.25 9.39
N LEU A 42 -8.37 -5.24 8.67
CA LEU A 42 -9.77 -4.84 8.68
C LEU A 42 -10.66 -5.76 7.85
N GLN A 43 -10.16 -6.34 6.75
CA GLN A 43 -10.96 -7.21 5.89
C GLN A 43 -11.17 -8.62 6.47
N LYS A 44 -10.32 -9.06 7.41
CA LYS A 44 -10.29 -10.43 7.91
C LYS A 44 -11.63 -10.82 8.56
N GLY A 45 -12.21 -11.94 8.14
CA GLY A 45 -13.51 -12.44 8.61
C GLY A 45 -14.72 -11.65 8.09
N THR A 46 -14.52 -10.74 7.15
CA THR A 46 -15.59 -9.95 6.51
C THR A 46 -15.86 -10.44 5.09
N GLU A 47 -16.93 -9.94 4.47
CA GLU A 47 -17.18 -10.20 3.04
C GLU A 47 -16.08 -9.69 2.11
N PHE A 48 -15.26 -8.73 2.56
CA PHE A 48 -14.17 -8.16 1.78
C PHE A 48 -12.95 -9.09 1.67
N GLU A 49 -12.86 -10.14 2.51
CA GLU A 49 -11.70 -11.03 2.59
C GLU A 49 -11.44 -11.83 1.31
N SER A 50 -12.40 -11.93 0.39
CA SER A 50 -12.25 -12.59 -0.91
C SER A 50 -12.25 -11.63 -2.09
N MET A 51 -12.46 -10.32 -1.86
CA MET A 51 -12.58 -9.32 -2.91
C MET A 51 -11.22 -8.73 -3.32
N THR A 52 -11.16 -8.23 -4.54
CA THR A 52 -10.07 -7.38 -5.04
C THR A 52 -10.15 -5.98 -4.43
N LEU A 53 -9.05 -5.21 -4.50
CA LEU A 53 -9.03 -3.84 -3.97
C LEU A 53 -10.10 -2.94 -4.62
N GLU A 54 -10.30 -3.04 -5.94
CA GLU A 54 -11.28 -2.23 -6.66
C GLU A 54 -12.72 -2.57 -6.26
N GLU A 55 -13.03 -3.85 -6.04
CA GLU A 55 -14.34 -4.29 -5.56
C GLU A 55 -14.63 -3.78 -4.15
N ILE A 56 -13.63 -3.82 -3.24
CA ILE A 56 -13.76 -3.27 -1.89
C ILE A 56 -14.10 -1.78 -1.96
N ILE A 57 -13.34 -1.00 -2.74
CA ILE A 57 -13.55 0.46 -2.89
C ILE A 57 -14.95 0.79 -3.44
N LYS A 58 -15.45 0.01 -4.39
CA LYS A 58 -16.79 0.22 -4.97
C LYS A 58 -17.93 -0.15 -4.03
N LYS A 59 -17.67 -0.96 -3.00
CA LYS A 59 -18.68 -1.53 -2.11
C LYS A 59 -18.69 -0.92 -0.70
N SER A 60 -17.58 -0.32 -0.27
CA SER A 60 -17.43 0.34 1.04
C SER A 60 -18.17 1.67 1.14
#